data_AF-A0A7S2NF84-F1
#
_entry.id   AF-A0A7S2NF84-F1
#
_cell.length_a   1.000
_cell.length_b   1.000
_cell.length_c   1.000
_cell.angle_alpha   90.00
_cell.angle_beta   90.00
_cell.angle_gamma   90.00
#
_symmetry.space_group_name_H-M   'P 1'
#
loop_
_entity.id
_entity.type
_entity.pdbx_description
1 polymer ?
#
loop_
_entity_poly.entity_id
_entity_poly.type
_entity_poly.pdbx_seq_one_letter_code
_entity_poly.pdbx_strand_id
1 'polypeptide(L)'
;MAECSLREAIHYARTSHQSPEARRGEAPVLYMNGWDVFEALPHLWHPDIDKLPSSTNPLTVTEYTRVHKSFGIPMSDDAINKRAASLCKLFIGPVGAITRIHQDNHEAHAWLCNIRGRKLYVLCRPSDSSKVAPPRSLSKAHGTCYSGRLDPLDPASREKAEENGLEIFATVLEPGQTIIAPDGWWHYAVSLTPTITLMNNFWDETNLDGIHDMLYLQFAKALDASKTSDHHAPHARHHSPINPLDPHVLYVAAHKPFVYIRESPAISSPMIGILRTGKTLLFGASQDGWIRTAQPYDKGRYGWALEDGAPLKLGRLLVPVSELISQRSS
;
A
#
# COMPACT_ATOMS: atom_id res chain seq x y z
N MET A 1 11.21 19.10 -2.10
CA MET A 1 10.36 19.10 -3.31
C MET A 1 10.65 20.39 -4.07
N ALA A 2 10.67 20.33 -5.40
CA ALA A 2 10.79 21.52 -6.24
C ALA A 2 9.45 21.71 -6.97
N GLU A 3 8.87 22.89 -6.84
CA GLU A 3 7.63 23.25 -7.53
C GLU A 3 7.96 24.06 -8.79
N CYS A 4 7.28 23.76 -9.89
CA CYS A 4 7.44 24.48 -11.15
C CYS A 4 6.13 24.45 -11.94
N SER A 5 6.02 25.31 -12.94
CA SER A 5 4.88 25.25 -13.86
C SER A 5 4.92 24.00 -14.73
N LEU A 6 3.75 23.52 -15.18
CA LEU A 6 3.68 22.41 -16.13
C LEU A 6 4.49 22.68 -17.41
N ARG A 7 4.54 23.95 -17.85
CA ARG A 7 5.33 24.36 -19.02
C ARG A 7 6.83 24.11 -18.80
N GLU A 8 7.35 24.50 -17.64
CA GLU A 8 8.76 24.28 -17.28
C GLU A 8 9.06 22.79 -17.12
N ALA A 9 8.18 22.03 -16.46
CA ALA A 9 8.32 20.59 -16.31
C ALA A 9 8.40 19.86 -17.67
N ILE A 10 7.50 20.21 -18.61
CA ILE A 10 7.50 19.65 -19.97
C ILE A 10 8.77 20.07 -20.73
N HIS A 11 9.17 21.34 -20.63
CA HIS A 11 10.39 21.81 -21.28
C HIS A 11 11.61 21.04 -20.76
N TYR A 12 11.78 20.98 -19.44
CA TYR A 12 12.84 20.23 -18.78
C TYR A 12 12.85 18.75 -19.17
N ALA A 13 11.69 18.08 -19.16
CA ALA A 13 11.58 16.68 -19.56
C ALA A 13 12.07 16.45 -20.99
N ARG A 14 11.85 17.42 -21.89
CA ARG A 14 12.27 17.35 -23.29
C ARG A 14 13.74 17.68 -23.52
N THR A 15 14.35 18.55 -22.73
CA THR A 15 15.67 19.14 -23.06
C THR A 15 16.77 18.80 -22.07
N SER A 16 16.46 18.35 -20.85
CA SER A 16 17.45 18.09 -19.78
C SER A 16 18.61 17.19 -20.21
N HIS A 17 18.34 16.14 -20.98
CA HIS A 17 19.36 15.21 -21.48
C HIS A 17 20.34 15.80 -22.51
N GLN A 18 20.06 17.01 -23.02
CA GLN A 18 20.83 17.63 -24.10
C GLN A 18 22.04 18.41 -23.55
N SER A 19 22.08 18.72 -22.26
CA SER A 19 23.16 19.49 -21.65
C SER A 19 24.48 18.71 -21.61
N PRO A 20 25.64 19.40 -21.62
CA PRO A 20 26.94 18.75 -21.45
C PRO A 20 27.04 17.92 -20.17
N GLU A 21 26.49 18.42 -19.05
CA GLU A 21 26.47 17.75 -17.74
C GLU A 21 25.67 16.46 -17.79
N ALA A 22 24.51 16.47 -18.45
CA ALA A 22 23.69 15.28 -18.62
C ALA A 22 24.38 14.20 -19.45
N ARG A 23 25.12 14.60 -20.50
CA ARG A 23 25.93 13.66 -21.31
C ARG A 23 27.07 13.02 -20.52
N ARG A 24 27.59 13.71 -19.50
CA ARG A 24 28.58 13.17 -18.56
C ARG A 24 27.96 12.39 -17.39
N GLY A 25 26.63 12.37 -17.27
CA GLY A 25 25.92 11.75 -16.15
C GLY A 25 26.01 12.56 -14.84
N GLU A 26 26.40 13.83 -14.91
CA GLU A 26 26.60 14.71 -13.77
C GLU A 26 25.35 15.54 -13.44
N ALA A 27 24.40 15.64 -14.36
CA ALA A 27 23.16 16.39 -14.15
C ALA A 27 22.14 15.57 -13.33
N PRO A 28 21.51 16.16 -12.30
CA PRO A 28 20.41 15.51 -11.62
C PRO A 28 19.21 15.34 -12.57
N VAL A 29 18.56 14.18 -12.48
CA VAL A 29 17.34 13.88 -13.25
C VAL A 29 16.13 14.13 -12.36
N LEU A 30 15.39 15.19 -12.65
CA LEU A 30 14.13 15.50 -11.97
C LEU A 30 12.98 14.77 -12.65
N TYR A 31 12.17 14.06 -11.87
CA TYR A 31 11.08 13.26 -12.38
C TYR A 31 9.74 13.69 -11.78
N MET A 32 8.80 14.11 -12.63
CA MET A 32 7.40 14.27 -12.22
C MET A 32 6.76 12.89 -12.17
N ASN A 33 6.82 12.31 -10.98
CA ASN A 33 6.39 10.95 -10.69
C ASN A 33 5.03 10.97 -9.96
N GLY A 34 3.95 10.64 -10.68
CA GLY A 34 2.63 10.46 -10.07
C GLY A 34 1.87 11.75 -9.75
N TRP A 35 1.80 12.70 -10.68
CA TRP A 35 0.99 13.91 -10.52
C TRP A 35 -0.50 13.58 -10.64
N ASP A 36 -1.30 14.05 -9.67
CA ASP A 36 -2.77 14.01 -9.72
C ASP A 36 -3.29 15.08 -10.69
N VAL A 37 -3.10 14.79 -11.98
CA VAL A 37 -3.42 15.73 -13.06
C VAL A 37 -4.91 15.97 -13.17
N PHE A 38 -5.76 15.01 -12.80
CA PHE A 38 -7.20 15.10 -13.00
C PHE A 38 -7.91 15.81 -11.85
N GLU A 39 -7.33 15.83 -10.65
CA GLU A 39 -7.74 16.79 -9.63
C GLU A 39 -7.46 18.22 -10.09
N ALA A 40 -6.25 18.49 -10.59
CA ALA A 40 -5.82 19.83 -11.00
C ALA A 40 -6.49 20.30 -12.32
N LEU A 41 -6.67 19.39 -13.27
CA LEU A 41 -7.15 19.65 -14.63
C LEU A 41 -8.17 18.56 -15.06
N PRO A 42 -9.39 18.56 -14.50
CA PRO A 42 -10.39 17.50 -14.76
C PRO A 42 -10.75 17.32 -16.24
N HIS A 43 -10.70 18.41 -17.02
CA HIS A 43 -11.01 18.42 -18.45
C HIS A 43 -10.01 17.65 -19.32
N LEU A 44 -8.86 17.23 -18.77
CA LEU A 44 -7.90 16.36 -19.45
C LEU A 44 -8.30 14.89 -19.43
N TRP A 45 -9.33 14.51 -18.66
CA TRP A 45 -9.85 13.15 -18.68
C TRP A 45 -10.42 12.82 -20.06
N HIS A 46 -9.86 11.82 -20.73
CA HIS A 46 -10.28 11.39 -22.06
C HIS A 46 -11.08 10.08 -21.98
N PRO A 47 -12.15 9.88 -22.76
CA PRO A 47 -12.95 8.65 -22.72
C PRO A 47 -12.18 7.35 -23.02
N ASP A 48 -11.02 7.44 -23.67
CA ASP A 48 -10.16 6.27 -23.87
C ASP A 48 -9.52 5.77 -22.57
N ILE A 49 -9.40 6.63 -21.55
CA ILE A 49 -8.94 6.20 -20.22
C ILE A 49 -9.93 5.17 -19.68
N ASP A 50 -11.24 5.37 -19.89
CA ASP A 50 -12.30 4.46 -19.42
C ASP A 50 -12.27 3.10 -20.12
N LYS A 51 -11.53 2.96 -21.22
CA LYS A 51 -11.31 1.69 -21.93
C LYS A 51 -10.15 0.88 -21.37
N LEU A 52 -9.31 1.48 -20.53
CA LEU A 52 -8.21 0.79 -19.86
C LEU A 52 -8.76 -0.04 -18.69
N PRO A 53 -8.07 -1.12 -18.29
CA PRO A 53 -8.56 -2.01 -17.25
C PRO A 53 -8.86 -1.24 -15.97
N SER A 54 -10.11 -1.29 -15.52
CA SER A 54 -10.49 -0.82 -14.18
C SER A 54 -10.13 0.66 -13.88
N SER A 55 -9.95 1.49 -14.91
CA SER A 55 -9.61 2.92 -14.79
C SER A 55 -10.76 3.78 -14.22
N THR A 56 -11.99 3.34 -14.46
CA THR A 56 -13.21 3.85 -13.83
C THR A 56 -13.98 2.74 -13.11
N ASN A 57 -13.27 1.70 -12.65
CA ASN A 57 -13.89 0.44 -12.21
C ASN A 57 -15.10 0.71 -11.28
N PRO A 58 -16.31 0.29 -11.65
CA PRO A 58 -17.46 0.38 -10.78
C PRO A 58 -17.19 -0.32 -9.44
N LEU A 59 -16.34 -1.34 -9.36
CA LEU A 59 -16.01 -2.00 -8.10
C LEU A 59 -15.24 -1.10 -7.14
N THR A 60 -14.19 -0.39 -7.57
CA THR A 60 -13.48 0.56 -6.69
C THR A 60 -14.47 1.59 -6.14
N VAL A 61 -15.24 2.25 -7.00
CA VAL A 61 -16.27 3.23 -6.59
C VAL A 61 -17.32 2.61 -5.67
N THR A 62 -17.79 1.40 -5.99
CA THR A 62 -18.77 0.65 -5.19
C THR A 62 -18.22 0.33 -3.82
N GLU A 63 -16.97 -0.11 -3.72
CA GLU A 63 -16.33 -0.45 -2.46
C GLU A 63 -16.05 0.78 -1.61
N TYR A 64 -15.61 1.89 -2.21
CA TYR A 64 -15.55 3.17 -1.51
C TYR A 64 -16.92 3.53 -0.94
N THR A 65 -17.98 3.48 -1.75
CA THR A 65 -19.35 3.80 -1.33
C THR A 65 -19.82 2.88 -0.20
N ARG A 66 -19.64 1.57 -0.37
CA ARG A 66 -20.05 0.54 0.59
C ARG A 66 -19.36 0.73 1.93
N VAL A 67 -18.05 0.95 1.93
CA VAL A 67 -17.28 1.11 3.16
C VAL A 67 -17.65 2.43 3.85
N HIS A 68 -17.67 3.57 3.16
CA HIS A 68 -18.09 4.85 3.77
C HIS A 68 -19.49 4.76 4.40
N LYS A 69 -20.45 4.15 3.69
CA LYS A 69 -21.79 3.89 4.21
C LYS A 69 -21.78 3.01 5.47
N SER A 70 -20.93 1.98 5.50
CA SER A 70 -20.81 1.09 6.67
C SER A 70 -20.27 1.79 7.93
N PHE A 71 -19.48 2.86 7.76
CA PHE A 71 -18.96 3.69 8.84
C PHE A 71 -19.86 4.90 9.16
N GLY A 72 -20.97 5.10 8.43
CA GLY A 72 -21.84 6.26 8.59
C GLY A 72 -21.18 7.59 8.26
N ILE A 73 -20.12 7.57 7.44
CA ILE A 73 -19.38 8.78 7.03
C ILE A 73 -19.97 9.26 5.70
N PRO A 74 -20.63 10.43 5.67
CA PRO A 74 -21.24 10.93 4.45
C PRO A 74 -20.14 11.38 3.48
N MET A 75 -20.14 10.80 2.29
CA MET A 75 -19.33 11.22 1.16
C MET A 75 -20.24 11.24 -0.06
N SER A 76 -20.21 12.34 -0.84
CA SER A 76 -21.02 12.42 -2.06
C SER A 76 -20.47 11.50 -3.14
N ASP A 77 -21.35 11.06 -4.05
CA ASP A 77 -20.93 10.27 -5.21
C ASP A 77 -19.84 10.99 -6.02
N ASP A 78 -19.94 12.32 -6.16
CA ASP A 78 -18.92 13.15 -6.80
C ASP A 78 -17.56 13.05 -6.09
N ALA A 79 -17.53 13.10 -4.76
CA ALA A 79 -16.29 12.98 -4.00
C ALA A 79 -15.69 11.57 -4.15
N ILE A 80 -16.51 10.52 -4.17
CA ILE A 80 -16.06 9.14 -4.38
C ILE A 80 -15.47 8.97 -5.77
N ASN A 81 -16.15 9.50 -6.79
CA ASN A 81 -15.67 9.46 -8.17
C ASN A 81 -14.36 10.23 -8.34
N LYS A 82 -14.23 11.41 -7.74
CA LYS A 82 -12.96 12.16 -7.72
C LYS A 82 -11.85 11.36 -7.04
N ARG A 83 -12.17 10.67 -5.94
CA ARG A 83 -11.19 9.83 -5.23
C ARG A 83 -10.76 8.63 -6.07
N ALA A 84 -11.69 7.98 -6.78
CA ALA A 84 -11.34 6.92 -7.71
C ALA A 84 -10.50 7.45 -8.88
N ALA A 85 -10.87 8.61 -9.46
CA ALA A 85 -10.10 9.25 -10.53
C ALA A 85 -8.67 9.63 -10.08
N SER A 86 -8.46 10.01 -8.81
CA SER A 86 -7.14 10.34 -8.24
C SER A 86 -6.16 9.15 -8.21
N LEU A 87 -6.66 7.92 -8.40
CA LEU A 87 -5.80 6.74 -8.57
C LEU A 87 -5.09 6.76 -9.92
N CYS A 88 -5.65 7.45 -10.92
CA CYS A 88 -5.07 7.63 -12.24
C CYS A 88 -4.16 8.86 -12.23
N LYS A 89 -2.85 8.63 -12.39
CA LYS A 89 -1.81 9.64 -12.24
C LYS A 89 -1.00 9.81 -13.51
N LEU A 90 -0.51 11.02 -13.72
CA LEU A 90 0.36 11.36 -14.84
C LEU A 90 1.84 11.37 -14.43
N PHE A 91 2.66 10.77 -15.28
CA PHE A 91 4.10 10.69 -15.11
C PHE A 91 4.75 11.38 -16.30
N ILE A 92 5.58 12.40 -16.05
CA ILE A 92 6.35 13.11 -17.09
C ILE A 92 7.83 12.91 -16.80
N GLY A 93 8.48 12.07 -17.61
CA GLY A 93 9.85 11.62 -17.38
C GLY A 93 10.82 12.11 -18.44
N PRO A 94 11.92 12.83 -18.08
CA PRO A 94 13.07 12.99 -18.98
C PRO A 94 13.76 11.66 -19.28
N VAL A 95 14.70 11.67 -20.24
CA VAL A 95 15.61 10.54 -20.47
C VAL A 95 16.35 10.19 -19.17
N GLY A 96 16.39 8.90 -18.82
CA GLY A 96 17.03 8.43 -17.60
C GLY A 96 16.18 8.59 -16.33
N ALA A 97 14.93 9.06 -16.43
CA ALA A 97 14.02 9.06 -15.27
C ALA A 97 13.73 7.62 -14.84
N ILE A 98 13.96 7.32 -13.56
CA ILE A 98 13.85 5.98 -12.99
C ILE A 98 12.76 5.94 -11.93
N THR A 99 11.88 4.93 -12.03
CA THR A 99 11.13 4.42 -10.89
C THR A 99 11.81 3.14 -10.42
N ARG A 100 12.34 3.14 -9.19
CA ARG A 100 13.05 1.99 -8.62
C ARG A 100 12.13 0.77 -8.45
N ILE A 101 12.73 -0.41 -8.28
CA ILE A 101 12.00 -1.67 -8.21
C ILE A 101 11.08 -1.67 -6.97
N HIS A 102 9.80 -1.90 -7.19
CA HIS A 102 8.81 -1.92 -6.12
C HIS A 102 7.59 -2.77 -6.47
N GLN A 103 6.76 -3.06 -5.46
CA GLN A 103 5.36 -3.46 -5.67
C GLN A 103 4.47 -2.27 -5.31
N ASP A 104 3.27 -2.22 -5.88
CA ASP A 104 2.31 -1.19 -5.52
C ASP A 104 1.65 -1.46 -4.16
N ASN A 105 1.20 -0.38 -3.51
CA ASN A 105 0.66 -0.45 -2.17
C ASN A 105 -0.74 -1.09 -2.15
N HIS A 106 -1.13 -1.59 -0.97
CA HIS A 106 -2.49 -2.05 -0.69
C HIS A 106 -2.99 -3.12 -1.65
N GLU A 107 -2.11 -4.03 -2.07
CA GLU A 107 -2.43 -5.15 -2.96
C GLU A 107 -3.00 -4.71 -4.31
N ALA A 108 -2.74 -3.46 -4.72
CA ALA A 108 -3.28 -2.92 -5.96
C ALA A 108 -2.69 -3.65 -7.17
N HIS A 109 -3.54 -3.89 -8.16
CA HIS A 109 -3.07 -4.03 -9.53
C HIS A 109 -2.72 -2.65 -10.07
N ALA A 110 -1.93 -2.63 -11.13
CA ALA A 110 -1.63 -1.41 -11.85
C ALA A 110 -1.66 -1.64 -13.34
N TRP A 111 -2.11 -0.64 -14.09
CA TRP A 111 -1.75 -0.52 -15.49
C TRP A 111 -0.92 0.73 -15.69
N LEU A 112 0.02 0.66 -16.64
CA LEU A 112 0.81 1.80 -17.08
C LEU A 112 0.74 1.90 -18.60
N CYS A 113 0.10 2.97 -19.07
CA CYS A 113 -0.11 3.26 -20.49
C CYS A 113 0.86 4.36 -20.92
N ASN A 114 1.75 4.02 -21.85
CA ASN A 114 2.73 4.97 -22.33
C ASN A 114 2.14 5.81 -23.47
N ILE A 115 1.83 7.09 -23.23
CA ILE A 115 1.19 7.98 -24.20
C ILE A 115 2.22 8.54 -25.19
N ARG A 116 3.41 8.89 -24.70
CA ARG A 116 4.49 9.46 -25.51
C ARG A 116 5.84 8.90 -25.09
N GLY A 117 6.74 8.81 -26.06
CA GLY A 117 8.11 8.36 -25.84
C GLY A 117 8.22 6.86 -25.67
N ARG A 118 9.37 6.41 -25.17
CA ARG A 118 9.73 5.00 -24.99
C ARG A 118 10.13 4.77 -23.54
N LYS A 119 9.56 3.76 -22.90
CA LYS A 119 9.82 3.45 -21.49
C LYS A 119 10.12 1.96 -21.33
N LEU A 120 11.29 1.66 -20.77
CA LEU A 120 11.66 0.32 -20.36
C LEU A 120 10.92 -0.02 -19.06
N TYR A 121 10.35 -1.21 -19.02
CA TYR A 121 9.81 -1.85 -17.84
C TYR A 121 10.56 -3.15 -17.58
N VAL A 122 10.87 -3.40 -16.31
CA VAL A 122 11.46 -4.63 -15.83
C VAL A 122 10.55 -5.19 -14.74
N LEU A 123 10.19 -6.46 -14.80
CA LEU A 123 9.28 -7.11 -13.87
C LEU A 123 9.87 -8.40 -13.29
N CYS A 124 9.50 -8.70 -12.05
CA CYS A 124 9.82 -9.96 -11.38
C CYS A 124 8.57 -10.52 -10.68
N ARG A 125 8.45 -11.85 -10.64
CA ARG A 125 7.27 -12.50 -10.08
C ARG A 125 7.12 -12.27 -8.58
N PRO A 126 5.90 -12.27 -8.05
CA PRO A 126 5.67 -12.23 -6.60
C PRO A 126 6.37 -13.37 -5.86
N SER A 127 6.46 -14.56 -6.46
CA SER A 127 7.13 -15.74 -5.88
C SER A 127 8.63 -15.54 -5.66
N ASP A 128 9.26 -14.60 -6.37
CA ASP A 128 10.70 -14.31 -6.27
C ASP A 128 11.00 -13.14 -5.31
N SER A 129 10.02 -12.71 -4.50
CA SER A 129 10.14 -11.55 -3.61
C SER A 129 11.37 -11.57 -2.70
N SER A 130 11.77 -12.74 -2.19
CA SER A 130 12.96 -12.91 -1.33
C SER A 130 14.29 -12.67 -2.06
N LYS A 131 14.30 -12.79 -3.40
CA LYS A 131 15.47 -12.49 -4.25
C LYS A 131 15.54 -11.01 -4.61
N VAL A 132 14.39 -10.32 -4.66
CA VAL A 132 14.29 -8.91 -5.08
C VAL A 132 14.45 -7.94 -3.91
N ALA A 133 13.93 -8.31 -2.73
CA ALA A 133 13.84 -7.43 -1.58
C ALA A 133 14.21 -8.12 -0.26
N PRO A 134 14.77 -7.37 0.72
CA PRO A 134 15.10 -7.95 2.02
C PRO A 134 13.83 -8.33 2.79
N PRO A 135 13.88 -9.29 3.74
CA PRO A 135 12.71 -9.75 4.49
C PRO A 135 11.89 -8.62 5.14
N ARG A 136 12.56 -7.55 5.61
CA ARG A 136 11.88 -6.37 6.17
C ARG A 136 10.93 -5.67 5.19
N SER A 137 11.23 -5.69 3.89
CA SER A 137 10.42 -5.10 2.82
C SER A 137 9.25 -6.01 2.42
N LEU A 138 9.27 -7.29 2.81
CA LEU A 138 8.23 -8.26 2.48
C LEU A 138 7.14 -8.35 3.54
N SER A 139 7.37 -7.75 4.71
CA SER A 139 6.39 -7.74 5.78
C SER A 139 5.24 -6.80 5.44
N LYS A 140 4.06 -7.39 5.15
CA LYS A 140 2.77 -6.71 4.91
C LYS A 140 2.35 -5.78 6.05
N ALA A 141 2.90 -6.04 7.22
CA ALA A 141 2.63 -5.31 8.45
C ALA A 141 3.04 -3.81 8.36
N HIS A 142 3.87 -3.45 7.39
CA HIS A 142 4.39 -2.08 7.22
C HIS A 142 3.55 -1.13 6.38
N GLY A 143 2.47 -1.57 5.72
CA GLY A 143 1.60 -0.68 4.92
C GLY A 143 2.26 0.11 3.77
N THR A 144 3.59 0.23 3.66
CA THR A 144 4.29 1.11 2.70
C THR A 144 5.77 0.73 2.45
N CYS A 145 6.20 -0.54 2.46
CA CYS A 145 7.63 -0.88 2.27
C CYS A 145 7.89 -1.93 1.19
N TYR A 146 7.19 -1.85 0.07
CA TYR A 146 7.44 -2.68 -1.10
C TYR A 146 8.63 -2.21 -1.95
N SER A 147 9.73 -1.78 -1.36
CA SER A 147 10.93 -1.37 -2.10
C SER A 147 11.96 -2.49 -2.12
N GLY A 148 12.38 -2.87 -3.32
CA GLY A 148 13.43 -3.87 -3.53
C GLY A 148 14.82 -3.24 -3.65
N ARG A 149 15.82 -4.11 -3.80
CA ARG A 149 17.23 -3.72 -3.93
C ARG A 149 17.79 -3.97 -5.33
N LEU A 150 17.07 -4.69 -6.17
CA LEU A 150 17.44 -4.95 -7.55
C LEU A 150 17.53 -3.63 -8.33
N ASP A 151 18.68 -3.35 -8.92
CA ASP A 151 18.84 -2.32 -9.94
C ASP A 151 19.21 -2.98 -11.28
N PRO A 152 18.25 -3.16 -12.21
CA PRO A 152 18.52 -3.87 -13.47
C PRO A 152 19.46 -3.09 -14.40
N LEU A 153 19.77 -1.82 -14.10
CA LEU A 153 20.75 -1.05 -14.87
C LEU A 153 22.19 -1.24 -14.35
N ASP A 154 22.36 -1.74 -13.12
CA ASP A 154 23.67 -2.03 -12.54
C ASP A 154 24.12 -3.45 -12.94
N PRO A 155 25.25 -3.62 -13.66
CA PRO A 155 25.76 -4.93 -14.04
C PRO A 155 25.97 -5.87 -12.85
N ALA A 156 26.49 -5.37 -11.72
CA ALA A 156 26.75 -6.20 -10.54
C ALA A 156 25.43 -6.67 -9.89
N SER A 157 24.42 -5.79 -9.83
CA SER A 157 23.09 -6.19 -9.38
C SER A 157 22.43 -7.22 -10.29
N ARG A 158 22.66 -7.18 -11.61
CA ARG A 158 22.14 -8.18 -12.56
C ARG A 158 22.85 -9.52 -12.43
N GLU A 159 24.17 -9.52 -12.37
CA GLU A 159 24.97 -10.74 -12.16
C GLU A 159 24.53 -11.47 -10.89
N LYS A 160 24.40 -10.73 -9.78
CA LYS A 160 23.88 -11.29 -8.53
C LYS A 160 22.45 -11.83 -8.66
N ALA A 161 21.59 -11.19 -9.45
CA ALA A 161 20.24 -11.68 -9.68
C ALA A 161 20.26 -13.02 -10.44
N GLU A 162 21.08 -13.12 -11.47
CA GLU A 162 21.28 -14.34 -12.27
C GLU A 162 21.85 -15.48 -11.41
N GLU A 163 22.88 -15.22 -10.60
CA GLU A 163 23.46 -16.18 -9.65
C GLU A 163 22.43 -16.73 -8.65
N ASN A 164 21.48 -15.89 -8.23
CA ASN A 164 20.38 -16.29 -7.33
C ASN A 164 19.18 -16.91 -8.06
N GLY A 165 19.30 -17.16 -9.37
CA GLY A 165 18.25 -17.75 -10.19
C GLY A 165 16.99 -16.88 -10.25
N LEU A 166 17.14 -15.55 -10.28
CA LEU A 166 16.02 -14.63 -10.49
C LEU A 166 15.70 -14.54 -11.98
N GLU A 167 14.47 -14.89 -12.36
CA GLU A 167 13.97 -14.64 -13.72
C GLU A 167 13.48 -13.19 -13.83
N ILE A 168 14.01 -12.46 -14.81
CA ILE A 168 13.69 -11.05 -15.06
C ILE A 168 12.95 -10.93 -16.39
N PHE A 169 11.78 -10.31 -16.37
CA PHE A 169 11.02 -9.94 -17.57
C PHE A 169 11.34 -8.50 -17.93
N ALA A 170 11.59 -8.21 -19.20
CA ALA A 170 11.83 -6.84 -19.65
C ALA A 170 11.10 -6.55 -20.96
N THR A 171 10.55 -5.35 -21.07
CA THR A 171 9.92 -4.88 -22.30
C THR A 171 10.03 -3.37 -22.42
N VAL A 172 10.02 -2.85 -23.65
CA VAL A 172 9.94 -1.41 -23.92
C VAL A 172 8.55 -1.11 -24.41
N LEU A 173 7.83 -0.25 -23.70
CA LEU A 173 6.54 0.26 -24.17
C LEU A 173 6.77 1.44 -25.12
N GLU A 174 6.22 1.31 -26.31
CA GLU A 174 6.06 2.35 -27.32
C GLU A 174 4.76 3.15 -27.09
N PRO A 175 4.56 4.31 -27.74
CA PRO A 175 3.33 5.09 -27.60
C PRO A 175 2.06 4.28 -27.91
N GLY A 176 1.07 4.37 -27.02
CA GLY A 176 -0.20 3.64 -27.09
C GLY A 176 -0.16 2.24 -26.46
N GLN A 177 1.01 1.72 -26.09
CA GLN A 177 1.12 0.42 -25.45
C GLN A 177 0.91 0.53 -23.93
N THR A 178 0.29 -0.50 -23.37
CA THR A 178 -0.03 -0.60 -21.95
C THR A 178 0.55 -1.89 -21.38
N ILE A 179 1.15 -1.81 -20.19
CA ILE A 179 1.48 -2.98 -19.39
C ILE A 179 0.55 -3.03 -18.18
N ILE A 180 0.20 -4.24 -17.76
CA ILE A 180 -0.50 -4.50 -16.50
C ILE A 180 0.49 -5.20 -15.56
N ALA A 181 0.64 -4.68 -14.35
CA ALA A 181 1.32 -5.31 -13.24
C ALA A 181 0.26 -5.77 -12.23
N PRO A 182 -0.06 -7.08 -12.17
CA PRO A 182 -0.93 -7.61 -11.15
C PRO A 182 -0.33 -7.42 -9.74
N ASP A 183 -1.15 -7.66 -8.72
CA ASP A 183 -0.76 -7.55 -7.32
C ASP A 183 0.50 -8.39 -7.06
N GLY A 184 1.41 -7.84 -6.27
CA GLY A 184 2.67 -8.47 -5.89
C GLY A 184 3.72 -8.52 -6.99
N TRP A 185 3.47 -8.03 -8.21
CA TRP A 185 4.52 -7.98 -9.22
C TRP A 185 5.50 -6.84 -8.93
N TRP A 186 6.77 -7.23 -8.79
CA TRP A 186 7.86 -6.27 -8.68
C TRP A 186 8.06 -5.61 -10.03
N HIS A 187 8.17 -4.29 -10.06
CA HIS A 187 8.37 -3.56 -11.30
C HIS A 187 9.27 -2.33 -11.15
N TYR A 188 10.11 -2.11 -12.15
CA TYR A 188 11.09 -1.04 -12.29
C TYR A 188 10.89 -0.40 -13.66
N ALA A 189 11.06 0.92 -13.77
CA ALA A 189 10.84 1.63 -15.01
C ALA A 189 11.92 2.66 -15.32
N VAL A 190 12.27 2.80 -16.60
CA VAL A 190 13.22 3.81 -17.10
C VAL A 190 12.67 4.49 -18.33
N SER A 191 12.64 5.81 -18.31
CA SER A 191 12.34 6.60 -19.51
C SER A 191 13.55 6.60 -20.46
N LEU A 192 13.42 5.96 -21.62
CA LEU A 192 14.48 5.88 -22.64
C LEU A 192 14.49 7.12 -23.56
N THR A 193 13.34 7.78 -23.68
CA THR A 193 13.17 9.10 -24.31
C THR A 193 12.41 10.01 -23.33
N PRO A 194 12.20 11.30 -23.62
CA PRO A 194 11.16 12.07 -22.94
C PRO A 194 9.82 11.34 -23.07
N THR A 195 9.11 11.17 -21.94
CA THR A 195 7.94 10.29 -21.83
C THR A 195 6.77 10.97 -21.14
N ILE A 196 5.56 10.58 -21.55
CA ILE A 196 4.31 10.83 -20.83
C ILE A 196 3.64 9.48 -20.64
N THR A 197 3.39 9.11 -19.40
CA THR A 197 2.77 7.82 -19.04
C THR A 197 1.60 8.09 -18.09
N LEU A 198 0.46 7.46 -18.35
CA LEU A 198 -0.60 7.34 -17.36
C LEU A 198 -0.41 6.04 -16.59
N MET A 199 -0.64 6.08 -15.28
CA MET A 199 -0.70 4.91 -14.42
C MET A 199 -1.97 4.96 -13.61
N ASN A 200 -2.60 3.82 -13.38
CA ASN A 200 -3.69 3.73 -12.43
C ASN A 200 -3.58 2.49 -11.58
N ASN A 201 -3.72 2.67 -10.27
CA ASN A 201 -3.93 1.57 -9.34
C ASN A 201 -5.39 1.16 -9.32
N PHE A 202 -5.67 -0.15 -9.33
CA PHE A 202 -7.02 -0.66 -9.30
C PHE A 202 -7.16 -1.94 -8.49
N TRP A 203 -8.41 -2.21 -8.11
CA TRP A 203 -8.83 -3.44 -7.46
C TRP A 203 -9.99 -4.05 -8.22
N ASP A 204 -9.98 -5.37 -8.28
CA ASP A 204 -11.05 -6.22 -8.79
C ASP A 204 -11.34 -7.33 -7.77
N GLU A 205 -12.15 -8.32 -8.15
CA GLU A 205 -12.57 -9.40 -7.27
C GLU A 205 -11.41 -10.20 -6.67
N THR A 206 -10.21 -10.15 -7.26
CA THR A 206 -9.05 -10.94 -6.84
C THR A 206 -8.22 -10.29 -5.73
N ASN A 207 -8.35 -8.98 -5.51
CA ASN A 207 -7.53 -8.23 -4.55
C ASN A 207 -8.33 -7.24 -3.66
N LEU A 208 -9.64 -7.44 -3.50
CA LEU A 208 -10.51 -6.57 -2.69
C LEU A 208 -10.08 -6.39 -1.22
N ASP A 209 -9.35 -7.36 -0.67
CA ASP A 209 -8.86 -7.25 0.70
C ASP A 209 -7.94 -6.04 0.89
N GLY A 210 -7.12 -5.73 -0.11
CA GLY A 210 -6.20 -4.59 -0.09
C GLY A 210 -6.90 -3.23 -0.01
N ILE A 211 -7.93 -3.01 -0.82
CA ILE A 211 -8.74 -1.78 -0.75
C ILE A 211 -9.51 -1.68 0.57
N HIS A 212 -10.01 -2.78 1.12
CA HIS A 212 -10.66 -2.77 2.43
C HIS A 212 -9.67 -2.46 3.54
N ASP A 213 -8.50 -3.08 3.55
CA ASP A 213 -7.44 -2.82 4.53
C ASP A 213 -7.02 -1.35 4.48
N MET A 214 -6.85 -0.79 3.28
CA MET A 214 -6.56 0.63 3.10
C MET A 214 -7.63 1.53 3.72
N LEU A 215 -8.89 1.34 3.32
CA LEU A 215 -10.00 2.20 3.73
C LEU A 215 -10.28 2.07 5.24
N TYR A 216 -10.37 0.84 5.75
CA TYR A 216 -10.61 0.60 7.18
C TYR A 216 -9.49 1.19 8.03
N LEU A 217 -8.23 1.09 7.60
CA LEU A 217 -7.11 1.69 8.31
C LEU A 217 -7.18 3.23 8.29
N GLN A 218 -7.56 3.85 7.17
CA GLN A 218 -7.78 5.30 7.10
C GLN A 218 -8.88 5.76 8.07
N PHE A 219 -10.01 5.05 8.12
CA PHE A 219 -11.07 5.34 9.08
C PHE A 219 -10.65 5.11 10.52
N ALA A 220 -9.95 4.01 10.79
CA ALA A 220 -9.45 3.70 12.12
C ALA A 220 -8.52 4.80 12.64
N LYS A 221 -7.63 5.33 11.78
CA LYS A 221 -6.76 6.48 12.09
C LYS A 221 -7.57 7.73 12.42
N ALA A 222 -8.57 8.06 11.61
CA ALA A 222 -9.43 9.22 11.86
C ALA A 222 -10.20 9.10 13.19
N LEU A 223 -10.79 7.93 13.46
CA LEU A 223 -11.51 7.63 14.70
C LEU A 223 -10.60 7.60 15.93
N ASP A 224 -9.34 7.19 15.78
CA ASP A 224 -8.37 7.18 16.88
C ASP A 224 -7.91 8.59 17.23
N ALA A 225 -7.58 9.40 16.21
CA ALA A 225 -7.18 10.79 16.39
C ALA A 225 -8.26 11.63 17.09
N SER A 226 -9.54 11.40 16.79
CA SER A 226 -10.65 12.11 17.45
C SER A 226 -10.83 11.77 18.93
N LYS A 227 -10.23 10.68 19.44
CA LYS A 227 -10.33 10.27 20.85
C LYS A 227 -9.14 10.74 21.69
N THR A 228 -7.99 10.96 21.07
CA THR A 228 -6.77 11.41 21.76
C THR A 228 -6.83 12.86 22.26
N SER A 229 -7.81 13.66 21.82
CA SER A 229 -8.02 15.03 22.35
C SER A 229 -8.61 15.07 23.76
N ASP A 230 -9.20 13.98 24.25
CA ASP A 230 -10.07 14.00 25.44
C ASP A 230 -9.46 13.33 26.69
N HIS A 231 -8.22 12.83 26.60
CA HIS A 231 -7.62 12.04 27.68
C HIS A 231 -6.19 12.50 28.03
N HIS A 232 -6.07 13.29 29.10
CA HIS A 232 -4.84 13.40 29.90
C HIS A 232 -5.01 12.57 31.18
N ALA A 233 -4.85 11.25 31.08
CA ALA A 233 -4.82 10.38 32.25
C ALA A 233 -3.37 9.98 32.54
N PRO A 234 -2.85 10.19 33.77
CA PRO A 234 -1.53 9.71 34.15
C PRO A 234 -1.54 8.17 34.25
N HIS A 235 -0.58 7.53 33.58
CA HIS A 235 -0.41 6.07 33.61
C HIS A 235 0.26 5.62 34.93
N ALA A 236 -0.50 4.93 35.78
CA ALA A 236 0.05 4.18 36.90
C ALA A 236 0.76 2.92 36.37
N ARG A 237 2.04 2.77 36.74
CA ARG A 237 2.99 1.80 36.20
C ARG A 237 3.04 0.50 37.02
N HIS A 238 1.93 -0.23 37.07
CA HIS A 238 1.97 -1.63 37.50
C HIS A 238 1.36 -2.50 36.40
N HIS A 239 2.22 -3.11 35.61
CA HIS A 239 1.83 -4.13 34.64
C HIS A 239 2.13 -5.50 35.25
N SER A 240 1.18 -6.43 35.19
CA SER A 240 1.43 -7.84 35.51
C SER A 240 2.54 -8.39 34.60
N PRO A 241 3.23 -9.48 34.94
CA PRO A 241 4.19 -10.08 34.01
C PRO A 241 3.50 -10.48 32.69
N ILE A 242 4.25 -10.40 31.58
CA ILE A 242 3.81 -10.89 30.27
C ILE A 242 3.86 -12.42 30.29
N ASN A 243 2.73 -13.07 30.07
CA ASN A 243 2.61 -14.52 30.07
C ASN A 243 2.70 -15.07 28.64
N PRO A 244 3.67 -15.95 28.30
CA PRO A 244 3.72 -16.58 26.98
C PRO A 244 2.49 -17.46 26.71
N LEU A 245 2.08 -17.52 25.44
CA LEU A 245 1.11 -18.48 24.92
C LEU A 245 1.87 -19.54 24.10
N ASP A 246 1.94 -20.75 24.63
CA ASP A 246 2.58 -21.91 23.99
C ASP A 246 1.62 -23.12 23.97
N PRO A 247 1.18 -23.59 22.79
CA PRO A 247 1.49 -23.04 21.47
C PRO A 247 0.86 -21.65 21.28
N HIS A 248 1.38 -20.90 20.30
CA HIS A 248 0.73 -19.67 19.88
C HIS A 248 -0.72 -19.93 19.47
N VAL A 249 -1.60 -18.99 19.80
CA VAL A 249 -3.04 -19.16 19.63
C VAL A 249 -3.52 -18.29 18.47
N LEU A 250 -4.27 -18.90 17.56
CA LEU A 250 -4.92 -18.20 16.46
C LEU A 250 -6.23 -17.60 16.96
N TYR A 251 -6.36 -16.28 16.89
CA TYR A 251 -7.57 -15.55 17.24
C TYR A 251 -8.23 -14.99 15.98
N VAL A 252 -9.55 -14.86 16.00
CA VAL A 252 -10.33 -14.09 15.02
C VAL A 252 -10.90 -12.83 15.66
N ALA A 253 -10.91 -11.71 14.93
CA ALA A 253 -11.63 -10.51 15.36
C ALA A 253 -13.16 -10.73 15.24
N ALA A 254 -13.84 -10.73 16.39
CA ALA A 254 -15.29 -10.85 16.48
C ALA A 254 -16.00 -9.49 16.44
N HIS A 255 -15.34 -8.43 16.92
CA HIS A 255 -15.93 -7.10 16.97
C HIS A 255 -15.95 -6.39 15.61
N LYS A 256 -17.03 -5.65 15.35
CA LYS A 256 -17.23 -4.86 14.12
C LYS A 256 -16.91 -3.39 14.34
N PRO A 257 -16.26 -2.71 13.37
CA PRO A 257 -15.78 -3.24 12.09
C PRO A 257 -14.36 -3.84 12.14
N PHE A 258 -13.64 -3.61 13.23
CA PHE A 258 -12.28 -4.08 13.47
C PHE A 258 -11.92 -4.03 14.95
N VAL A 259 -10.80 -4.66 15.32
CA VAL A 259 -10.14 -4.51 16.63
C VAL A 259 -8.86 -3.69 16.45
N TYR A 260 -8.61 -2.72 17.32
CA TYR A 260 -7.37 -1.95 17.31
C TYR A 260 -6.17 -2.79 17.75
N ILE A 261 -5.06 -2.65 17.04
CA ILE A 261 -3.75 -3.15 17.45
C ILE A 261 -2.92 -1.95 17.90
N ARG A 262 -2.49 -1.99 19.16
CA ARG A 262 -1.85 -0.91 19.91
C ARG A 262 -0.38 -1.24 20.13
N GLU A 263 0.44 -0.22 20.34
CA GLU A 263 1.87 -0.38 20.64
C GLU A 263 2.13 -1.02 22.01
N SER A 264 1.25 -0.75 22.97
CA SER A 264 1.28 -1.25 24.34
C SER A 264 -0.12 -1.69 24.78
N PRO A 265 -0.26 -2.53 25.83
CA PRO A 265 -1.54 -3.02 26.31
C PRO A 265 -2.31 -1.96 27.09
N ALA A 266 -2.74 -0.90 26.39
CA ALA A 266 -3.52 0.19 26.90
C ALA A 266 -4.36 0.81 25.78
N ILE A 267 -5.60 1.21 26.09
CA ILE A 267 -6.52 1.82 25.11
C ILE A 267 -6.00 3.17 24.61
N SER A 268 -5.30 3.92 25.47
CA SER A 268 -4.68 5.21 25.14
C SER A 268 -3.35 5.07 24.40
N SER A 269 -2.80 3.86 24.28
CA SER A 269 -1.56 3.65 23.53
C SER A 269 -1.78 3.97 22.05
N PRO A 270 -0.78 4.48 21.32
CA PRO A 270 -0.92 4.71 19.88
C PRO A 270 -1.39 3.46 19.15
N MET A 271 -2.36 3.62 18.24
CA MET A 271 -2.70 2.59 17.29
C MET A 271 -1.52 2.37 16.32
N ILE A 272 -1.12 1.11 16.16
CA ILE A 272 -0.15 0.68 15.14
C ILE A 272 -0.80 -0.14 14.02
N GLY A 273 -2.06 -0.54 14.18
CA GLY A 273 -2.85 -1.15 13.12
C GLY A 273 -4.24 -1.59 13.57
N ILE A 274 -4.87 -2.43 12.75
CA ILE A 274 -6.19 -2.99 13.02
C ILE A 274 -6.25 -4.46 12.57
N LEU A 275 -7.13 -5.23 13.19
CA LEU A 275 -7.57 -6.53 12.71
C LEU A 275 -9.05 -6.46 12.33
N ARG A 276 -9.38 -6.53 11.02
CA ARG A 276 -10.77 -6.48 10.54
C ARG A 276 -11.58 -7.67 11.04
N THR A 277 -12.89 -7.46 11.25
CA THR A 277 -13.81 -8.54 11.65
C THR A 277 -13.68 -9.76 10.73
N GLY A 278 -13.63 -10.95 11.32
CA GLY A 278 -13.50 -12.21 10.60
C GLY A 278 -12.07 -12.53 10.14
N LYS A 279 -11.13 -11.59 10.19
CA LYS A 279 -9.71 -11.87 9.95
C LYS A 279 -9.05 -12.44 11.19
N THR A 280 -8.06 -13.30 10.95
CA THR A 280 -7.31 -14.00 12.00
C THR A 280 -5.92 -13.45 12.16
N LEU A 281 -5.39 -13.49 13.39
CA LEU A 281 -3.99 -13.19 13.68
C LEU A 281 -3.47 -14.12 14.77
N LEU A 282 -2.19 -14.48 14.67
CA LEU A 282 -1.53 -15.35 15.62
C LEU A 282 -0.98 -14.53 16.79
N PHE A 283 -1.33 -14.93 18.02
CA PHE A 283 -0.90 -14.27 19.26
C PHE A 283 -0.05 -15.21 20.11
N GLY A 284 0.99 -14.66 20.74
CA GLY A 284 2.03 -15.45 21.42
C GLY A 284 2.25 -15.07 22.89
N ALA A 285 1.54 -14.07 23.40
CA ALA A 285 1.59 -13.73 24.83
C ALA A 285 0.32 -12.99 25.27
N SER A 286 0.08 -12.91 26.57
CA SER A 286 -1.00 -12.12 27.17
C SER A 286 -0.53 -11.31 28.39
N GLN A 287 -1.25 -10.23 28.70
CA GLN A 287 -1.01 -9.36 29.85
C GLN A 287 -2.29 -8.58 30.15
N ASP A 288 -2.84 -8.71 31.36
CA ASP A 288 -3.95 -7.88 31.85
C ASP A 288 -5.16 -7.77 30.89
N GLY A 289 -5.56 -8.89 30.27
CA GLY A 289 -6.69 -8.94 29.31
C GLY A 289 -6.34 -8.52 27.88
N TRP A 290 -5.07 -8.20 27.61
CA TRP A 290 -4.54 -7.96 26.27
C TRP A 290 -3.77 -9.17 25.77
N ILE A 291 -3.81 -9.38 24.46
CA ILE A 291 -3.01 -10.40 23.78
C ILE A 291 -2.02 -9.73 22.82
N ARG A 292 -0.78 -10.23 22.82
CA ARG A 292 0.33 -9.74 22.00
C ARG A 292 0.55 -10.62 20.79
N THR A 293 0.79 -10.01 19.63
CA THR A 293 1.10 -10.73 18.39
C THR A 293 2.26 -11.72 18.59
N ALA A 294 2.21 -12.85 17.91
CA ALA A 294 3.26 -13.87 17.97
C ALA A 294 4.54 -13.43 17.25
N GLN A 295 4.40 -12.54 16.27
CA GLN A 295 5.48 -11.98 15.47
C GLN A 295 5.42 -10.44 15.51
N PRO A 296 6.54 -9.75 15.21
CA PRO A 296 6.53 -8.31 15.03
C PRO A 296 5.45 -7.86 14.04
N TYR A 297 4.69 -6.83 14.42
CA TYR A 297 3.53 -6.31 13.72
C TYR A 297 3.78 -4.97 13.01
N ASP A 298 4.61 -4.06 13.53
CA ASP A 298 4.93 -2.82 12.80
C ASP A 298 6.33 -2.33 13.17
N LYS A 299 7.22 -2.21 12.18
CA LYS A 299 8.61 -1.73 12.35
C LYS A 299 9.37 -2.49 13.45
N GLY A 300 9.17 -3.81 13.52
CA GLY A 300 9.79 -4.66 14.53
C GLY A 300 9.11 -4.63 15.90
N ARG A 301 8.09 -3.78 16.10
CA ARG A 301 7.29 -3.73 17.33
C ARG A 301 6.24 -4.83 17.32
N TYR A 302 6.02 -5.44 18.47
CA TYR A 302 4.89 -6.34 18.68
C TYR A 302 3.61 -5.54 18.90
N GLY A 303 2.47 -6.05 18.43
CA GLY A 303 1.18 -5.40 18.61
C GLY A 303 0.37 -6.02 19.74
N TRP A 304 -0.42 -5.19 20.41
CA TRP A 304 -1.32 -5.61 21.49
C TRP A 304 -2.77 -5.35 21.10
N ALA A 305 -3.64 -6.33 21.33
CA ALA A 305 -5.07 -6.20 21.10
C ALA A 305 -5.83 -6.60 22.37
N LEU A 306 -6.85 -5.81 22.73
CA LEU A 306 -7.69 -6.10 23.88
C LEU A 306 -8.58 -7.30 23.54
N GLU A 307 -8.59 -8.33 24.38
CA GLU A 307 -9.35 -9.56 24.12
C GLU A 307 -10.85 -9.37 24.42
N ASP A 308 -11.16 -8.81 25.58
CA ASP A 308 -12.52 -8.52 26.03
C ASP A 308 -12.76 -7.02 26.22
N GLY A 309 -13.68 -6.47 25.44
CA GLY A 309 -14.11 -5.09 25.45
C GLY A 309 -15.35 -4.84 26.30
N ALA A 310 -15.79 -5.80 27.13
CA ALA A 310 -16.90 -5.61 28.07
C ALA A 310 -16.75 -4.34 28.95
N PRO A 311 -15.57 -3.95 29.47
CA PRO A 311 -15.39 -2.68 30.19
C PRO A 311 -15.71 -1.44 29.33
N LEU A 312 -15.63 -1.56 28.01
CA LEU A 312 -15.96 -0.52 27.03
C LEU A 312 -17.36 -0.68 26.43
N LYS A 313 -18.17 -1.63 26.95
CA LYS A 313 -19.49 -2.00 26.42
C LYS A 313 -19.44 -2.52 24.97
N LEU A 314 -18.33 -3.13 24.56
CA LEU A 314 -18.13 -3.65 23.21
C LEU A 314 -18.27 -5.18 23.11
N GLY A 315 -18.36 -5.87 24.26
CA GLY A 315 -18.34 -7.34 24.34
C GLY A 315 -16.98 -7.93 23.96
N ARG A 316 -16.93 -9.24 23.66
CA ARG A 316 -15.70 -9.89 23.21
C ARG A 316 -15.21 -9.28 21.90
N LEU A 317 -13.92 -8.93 21.87
CA LEU A 317 -13.27 -8.36 20.70
C LEU A 317 -12.57 -9.43 19.86
N LEU A 318 -11.90 -10.35 20.53
CA LEU A 318 -11.15 -11.46 19.94
C LEU A 318 -11.66 -12.78 20.49
N VAL A 319 -11.72 -13.80 19.63
CA VAL A 319 -12.15 -15.16 20.00
C VAL A 319 -11.11 -16.16 19.50
N PRO A 320 -10.64 -17.12 20.33
CA PRO A 320 -9.79 -18.20 19.86
C PRO A 320 -10.51 -19.03 18.79
N VAL A 321 -9.82 -19.35 17.68
CA VAL A 321 -10.42 -20.13 16.59
C VAL A 321 -10.85 -21.53 17.07
N SER A 322 -10.15 -22.10 18.04
CA SER A 322 -10.51 -23.39 18.67
C SER A 322 -11.90 -23.39 19.33
N GLU A 323 -12.31 -22.25 19.89
CA GLU A 323 -13.64 -22.10 20.51
C GLU A 323 -14.75 -22.16 19.46
N LEU A 324 -14.52 -21.55 18.29
CA LEU A 324 -15.50 -21.55 17.19
C LEU A 324 -15.67 -22.92 16.54
N ILE A 325 -14.58 -23.71 16.47
CA ILE A 325 -14.63 -25.09 15.95
C ILE A 325 -15.45 -25.98 16.89
N SER A 326 -15.27 -25.81 18.19
CA SER A 326 -15.98 -26.57 19.21
C SER A 326 -17.49 -26.32 19.15
N GLN A 327 -17.91 -25.06 18.94
CA GLN A 327 -19.33 -24.67 18.84
C GLN A 327 -20.04 -25.13 17.56
N ARG A 328 -19.30 -25.47 16.49
CA ARG A 328 -19.87 -26.03 15.25
C ARG A 328 -19.98 -27.55 15.26
N SER A 329 -19.30 -28.19 16.23
CA SER A 329 -19.27 -29.65 16.39
C SER A 329 -20.27 -30.16 17.42
N SER A 330 -21.02 -29.24 18.04
CA SER A 330 -22.10 -29.45 19.01
C SER A 330 -23.44 -29.04 18.40
#